data_AF-A0A507CEB5-F1
#
_entry.id   AF-A0A507CEB5-F1
#
_cell.length_a   1.000
_cell.length_b   1.000
_cell.length_c   1.000
_cell.angle_alpha   90.00
_cell.angle_beta   90.00
_cell.angle_gamma   90.00
#
_symmetry.space_group_name_H-M   'P 1'
#
loop_
_entity.id
_entity.type
_entity.pdbx_description
1 polymer ?
#
loop_
_entity_poly.entity_id
_entity_poly.type
_entity_poly.pdbx_seq_one_letter_code
_entity_poly.pdbx_strand_id
1 'polypeptide(L)'
;DPSFDELIPIINEAEKLCDDLDAAIHTSLTLDKKERQRLTDQLINLRMTMHLQLESASARILQYMDQLVEDTTENFVTSRSFGCFKLGLWANLTKNPRHKALEFTNEGINIALPKALVLTGVGIRLLHETGPTATCQFRDASKPFMSIVGGILHLDLVELPEWPANSTKWVIRKILSPNYQGLRRISYPFPIDPAEASVDGEDADVDLIITLKLPFTVPNATLMNWDAETNSWTSDGIRDVVFEPEQGQVKFRTCYFRPTAVVQTAPSEFPLSSWTMRPCSNGVRVDIVGKQDTIQIEVSEQYCSVWKPESLSSYRMPPSLLLKNLAHVGMNFIGPREVTRLDLQDITLKNPIAEEACILGITFMAAGLQFRSSSINKKIATSKITFQVRTPDNTADEETGWTHVLFDAQYRLGDAYKKVCITASDVTEETKVVADDSSPQIHATAVHALKEILKSAGAAEPSPAVADSLHELLTITRLLCFT
;
A
#
# COMPACT_ATOMS: atom_id res chain seq x y z
N ASP A 1 -13.98 12.33 -30.89
CA ASP A 1 -15.11 11.37 -30.82
C ASP A 1 -15.69 11.36 -29.38
N PRO A 2 -16.99 11.10 -29.07
CA PRO A 2 -17.37 10.73 -27.70
C PRO A 2 -16.83 9.34 -27.31
N SER A 3 -15.53 9.25 -27.12
CA SER A 3 -14.85 8.05 -26.62
C SER A 3 -13.73 8.42 -25.65
N PHE A 4 -13.18 7.42 -24.96
CA PHE A 4 -12.01 7.60 -24.11
C PHE A 4 -10.69 7.52 -24.88
N ASP A 5 -10.71 7.13 -26.16
CA ASP A 5 -9.51 6.68 -26.88
C ASP A 5 -8.48 7.80 -27.07
N GLU A 6 -8.92 9.02 -27.31
CA GLU A 6 -8.05 10.20 -27.41
C GLU A 6 -7.42 10.58 -26.05
N LEU A 7 -8.08 10.25 -24.94
CA LEU A 7 -7.65 10.60 -23.59
C LEU A 7 -6.69 9.56 -22.99
N ILE A 8 -6.81 8.30 -23.36
CA ILE A 8 -6.02 7.19 -22.80
C ILE A 8 -4.49 7.45 -22.88
N PRO A 9 -3.91 7.87 -24.01
CA PRO A 9 -2.48 8.16 -24.08
C PRO A 9 -2.03 9.26 -23.11
N ILE A 10 -2.85 10.31 -22.96
CA ILE A 10 -2.58 11.46 -22.08
C ILE A 10 -2.60 11.01 -20.61
N ILE A 11 -3.59 10.18 -20.23
CA ILE A 11 -3.70 9.67 -18.86
C ILE A 11 -2.56 8.69 -18.54
N ASN A 12 -2.15 7.85 -19.49
CA ASN A 12 -0.99 6.95 -19.30
C ASN A 12 0.31 7.73 -19.11
N GLU A 13 0.52 8.82 -19.86
CA GLU A 13 1.68 9.69 -19.68
C GLU A 13 1.64 10.42 -18.32
N ALA A 14 0.48 10.93 -17.92
CA ALA A 14 0.28 11.55 -16.62
C ALA A 14 0.48 10.56 -15.46
N GLU A 15 0.08 9.30 -15.62
CA GLU A 15 0.33 8.25 -14.61
C GLU A 15 1.82 7.96 -14.46
N LYS A 16 2.55 7.86 -15.57
CA LYS A 16 4.00 7.72 -15.52
C LYS A 16 4.66 8.90 -14.78
N LEU A 17 4.17 10.13 -15.00
CA LEU A 17 4.65 11.29 -14.26
C LEU A 17 4.30 11.22 -12.77
N CYS A 18 3.15 10.64 -12.39
CA CYS A 18 2.83 10.34 -11.00
C CYS A 18 3.84 9.37 -10.39
N ASP A 19 4.21 8.30 -11.10
CA ASP A 19 5.22 7.34 -10.65
C ASP A 19 6.61 7.99 -10.52
N ASP A 20 7.01 8.86 -11.45
CA ASP A 20 8.27 9.59 -11.39
C ASP A 20 8.32 10.56 -10.20
N LEU A 21 7.22 11.29 -9.94
CA LEU A 21 7.09 12.16 -8.76
C LEU A 21 7.14 11.34 -7.46
N ASP A 22 6.47 10.21 -7.42
CA ASP A 22 6.45 9.31 -6.27
C ASP A 22 7.83 8.71 -5.99
N ALA A 23 8.54 8.26 -7.02
CA ALA A 23 9.92 7.82 -6.93
C ALA A 23 10.81 8.95 -6.37
N ALA A 24 10.65 10.20 -6.84
CA ALA A 24 11.42 11.34 -6.33
C ALA A 24 11.12 11.66 -4.85
N ILE A 25 9.87 11.48 -4.41
CA ILE A 25 9.46 11.65 -3.00
C ILE A 25 10.16 10.62 -2.09
N HIS A 26 10.34 9.39 -2.59
CA HIS A 26 10.77 8.25 -1.79
C HIS A 26 12.27 7.92 -1.89
N THR A 27 12.94 8.16 -3.02
CA THR A 27 14.33 7.72 -3.29
C THR A 27 15.41 8.44 -2.45
N SER A 28 15.08 9.52 -1.76
CA SER A 28 16.05 10.27 -0.96
C SER A 28 15.60 10.40 0.50
N LEU A 29 16.30 9.67 1.39
CA LEU A 29 16.20 9.86 2.84
C LEU A 29 16.62 11.28 3.26
N THR A 30 17.48 11.93 2.46
CA THR A 30 18.03 13.27 2.69
C THR A 30 17.18 14.40 2.10
N LEU A 31 16.08 14.08 1.41
CA LEU A 31 15.18 15.07 0.85
C LEU A 31 14.63 15.97 1.97
N ASP A 32 14.82 17.28 1.82
CA ASP A 32 14.30 18.25 2.79
C ASP A 32 12.78 18.13 2.93
N LYS A 33 12.26 18.36 4.14
CA LYS A 33 10.84 18.22 4.45
C LYS A 33 9.97 19.14 3.57
N LYS A 34 10.43 20.35 3.27
CA LYS A 34 9.71 21.31 2.44
C LYS A 34 9.64 20.84 0.99
N GLU A 35 10.74 20.29 0.48
CA GLU A 35 10.80 19.75 -0.87
C GLU A 35 9.93 18.49 -1.03
N ARG A 36 9.97 17.60 -0.03
CA ARG A 36 9.08 16.43 0.02
C ARG A 36 7.60 16.84 -0.03
N GLN A 37 7.23 17.86 0.74
CA GLN A 37 5.86 18.38 0.74
C GLN A 37 5.50 18.98 -0.62
N ARG A 38 6.40 19.77 -1.22
CA ARG A 38 6.19 20.38 -2.54
C ARG A 38 5.92 19.33 -3.62
N LEU A 39 6.72 18.26 -3.66
CA LEU A 39 6.51 17.15 -4.60
C LEU A 39 5.20 16.39 -4.32
N THR A 40 4.87 16.18 -3.04
CA THR A 40 3.61 15.56 -2.64
C THR A 40 2.40 16.37 -3.13
N ASP A 41 2.44 17.69 -2.97
CA ASP A 41 1.36 18.58 -3.44
C ASP A 41 1.25 18.56 -4.96
N GLN A 42 2.37 18.48 -5.68
CA GLN A 42 2.37 18.32 -7.14
C GLN A 42 1.75 17.00 -7.58
N LEU A 43 2.07 15.90 -6.90
CA LEU A 43 1.48 14.59 -7.15
C LEU A 43 -0.04 14.63 -6.96
N ILE A 44 -0.52 15.19 -5.85
CA ILE A 44 -1.96 15.34 -5.58
C ILE A 44 -2.65 16.17 -6.67
N ASN A 45 -2.08 17.31 -7.05
CA ASN A 45 -2.65 18.16 -8.09
C ASN A 45 -2.72 17.46 -9.45
N LEU A 46 -1.72 16.65 -9.80
CA LEU A 46 -1.72 15.87 -11.03
C LEU A 46 -2.82 14.81 -11.02
N ARG A 47 -2.98 14.06 -9.92
CA ARG A 47 -4.08 13.09 -9.75
C ARG A 47 -5.45 13.76 -9.86
N MET A 48 -5.65 14.90 -9.19
CA MET A 48 -6.90 15.67 -9.30
C MET A 48 -7.17 16.12 -10.75
N THR A 49 -6.12 16.53 -11.48
CA THR A 49 -6.26 16.93 -12.89
C THR A 49 -6.65 15.76 -13.77
N MET A 50 -6.05 14.58 -13.56
CA MET A 50 -6.42 13.36 -14.27
C MET A 50 -7.89 12.98 -14.02
N HIS A 51 -8.34 13.08 -12.77
CA HIS A 51 -9.74 12.84 -12.39
C HIS A 51 -10.70 13.76 -13.12
N LEU A 52 -10.39 15.06 -13.18
CA LEU A 52 -11.20 16.05 -13.90
C LEU A 52 -11.28 15.74 -15.41
N GLN A 53 -10.19 15.30 -16.03
CA GLN A 53 -10.19 14.91 -17.45
C GLN A 53 -11.05 13.67 -17.70
N LEU A 54 -10.92 12.64 -16.86
CA LEU A 54 -11.75 11.43 -16.94
C LEU A 54 -13.23 11.75 -16.70
N GLU A 55 -13.53 12.65 -15.77
CA GLU A 55 -14.89 13.12 -15.50
C GLU A 55 -15.47 13.90 -16.70
N SER A 56 -14.70 14.82 -17.28
CA SER A 56 -15.11 15.58 -18.47
C SER A 56 -15.39 14.67 -19.67
N ALA A 57 -14.52 13.68 -19.92
CA ALA A 57 -14.75 12.67 -20.95
C ALA A 57 -16.01 11.84 -20.66
N SER A 58 -16.23 11.46 -19.39
CA SER A 58 -17.43 10.73 -18.98
C SER A 58 -18.71 11.55 -19.22
N ALA A 59 -18.70 12.84 -18.86
CA ALA A 59 -19.81 13.75 -19.09
C ALA A 59 -20.10 13.92 -20.58
N ARG A 60 -19.04 14.03 -21.41
CA ARG A 60 -19.17 14.09 -22.86
C ARG A 60 -19.77 12.80 -23.44
N ILE A 61 -19.32 11.63 -23.01
CA ILE A 61 -19.86 10.36 -23.51
C ILE A 61 -21.34 10.23 -23.18
N LEU A 62 -21.74 10.50 -21.93
CA LEU A 62 -23.16 10.47 -21.54
C LEU A 62 -23.97 11.52 -22.32
N GLN A 63 -23.42 12.71 -22.56
CA GLN A 63 -24.07 13.77 -23.33
C GLN A 63 -24.43 13.34 -24.76
N TYR A 64 -23.56 12.56 -25.40
CA TYR A 64 -23.69 12.11 -26.79
C TYR A 64 -24.04 10.62 -26.90
N MET A 65 -24.55 10.01 -25.82
CA MET A 65 -24.87 8.57 -25.79
C MET A 65 -25.91 8.17 -26.85
N ASP A 66 -26.78 9.09 -27.28
CA ASP A 66 -27.73 8.87 -28.37
C ASP A 66 -27.08 8.52 -29.72
N GLN A 67 -25.82 8.91 -29.91
CA GLN A 67 -25.04 8.59 -31.10
C GLN A 67 -24.35 7.23 -30.98
N LEU A 68 -24.33 6.67 -29.76
CA LEU A 68 -23.60 5.44 -29.40
C LEU A 68 -24.54 4.27 -29.10
N VAL A 69 -25.81 4.55 -28.77
CA VAL A 69 -26.82 3.54 -28.48
C VAL A 69 -27.35 2.98 -29.80
N GLU A 70 -27.17 1.67 -30.00
CA GLU A 70 -27.74 0.95 -31.14
C GLU A 70 -29.22 0.60 -30.92
N ASP A 71 -29.59 0.25 -29.67
CA ASP A 71 -30.94 -0.11 -29.27
C ASP A 71 -31.36 0.56 -27.95
N THR A 72 -32.39 1.40 -28.00
CA THR A 72 -32.95 2.08 -26.83
C THR A 72 -33.77 1.17 -25.89
N THR A 73 -34.01 -0.08 -26.29
CA THR A 73 -34.63 -1.11 -25.44
C THR A 73 -33.62 -1.78 -24.49
N GLU A 74 -32.34 -1.44 -24.60
CA GLU A 74 -31.28 -1.83 -23.68
C GLU A 74 -30.72 -0.62 -22.91
N ASN A 75 -30.05 -0.89 -21.80
CA ASN A 75 -29.32 0.15 -21.07
C ASN A 75 -27.99 0.42 -21.78
N PHE A 76 -27.56 1.68 -21.81
CA PHE A 76 -26.27 2.02 -22.37
C PHE A 76 -25.16 1.57 -21.43
N VAL A 77 -24.16 0.86 -21.97
CA VAL A 77 -22.98 0.42 -21.23
C VAL A 77 -21.74 0.65 -22.09
N THR A 78 -20.71 1.24 -21.50
CA THR A 78 -19.38 1.27 -22.11
C THR A 78 -18.32 1.16 -21.03
N SER A 79 -17.26 0.40 -21.30
CA SER A 79 -16.13 0.26 -20.39
C SER A 79 -14.80 0.24 -21.12
N ARG A 80 -13.76 0.67 -20.41
CA ARG A 80 -12.37 0.68 -20.87
C ARG A 80 -11.46 0.34 -19.70
N SER A 81 -10.53 -0.56 -19.95
CA SER A 81 -9.41 -0.87 -19.05
C SER A 81 -8.10 -0.48 -19.73
N PHE A 82 -7.28 0.33 -19.06
CA PHE A 82 -5.98 0.79 -19.57
C PHE A 82 -5.05 1.14 -18.41
N GLY A 83 -3.79 0.70 -18.48
CA GLY A 83 -2.83 0.89 -17.39
C GLY A 83 -3.39 0.37 -16.05
N CYS A 84 -3.39 1.21 -15.03
CA CYS A 84 -3.96 0.95 -13.71
C CYS A 84 -5.42 1.43 -13.54
N PHE A 85 -6.08 1.80 -14.64
CA PHE A 85 -7.43 2.36 -14.65
C PHE A 85 -8.44 1.38 -15.25
N LYS A 86 -9.60 1.31 -14.60
CA LYS A 86 -10.80 0.62 -15.09
C LYS A 86 -11.96 1.60 -15.02
N LEU A 87 -12.52 1.95 -16.17
CA LEU A 87 -13.55 2.97 -16.30
C LEU A 87 -14.80 2.35 -16.91
N GLY A 88 -15.94 2.62 -16.30
CA GLY A 88 -17.24 2.13 -16.73
C GLY A 88 -18.28 3.23 -16.68
N LEU A 89 -19.14 3.29 -17.69
CA LEU A 89 -20.34 4.11 -17.70
C LEU A 89 -21.54 3.22 -17.98
N TRP A 90 -22.59 3.46 -17.22
CA TRP A 90 -23.89 2.83 -17.39
C TRP A 90 -24.97 3.91 -17.37
N ALA A 91 -25.96 3.81 -18.25
CA ALA A 91 -27.13 4.67 -18.22
C ALA A 91 -28.42 3.86 -18.32
N ASN A 92 -29.33 4.09 -17.38
CA ASN A 92 -30.63 3.44 -17.35
C ASN A 92 -31.61 4.07 -18.34
N LEU A 93 -31.67 3.51 -19.55
CA LEU A 93 -32.57 3.98 -20.60
C LEU A 93 -33.93 3.28 -20.52
N THR A 94 -33.94 2.02 -20.05
CA THR A 94 -35.11 1.13 -20.10
C THR A 94 -36.04 1.27 -18.90
N LYS A 95 -35.49 1.60 -17.73
CA LYS A 95 -36.19 1.64 -16.44
C LYS A 95 -36.92 0.32 -16.12
N ASN A 96 -36.32 -0.80 -16.54
CA ASN A 96 -36.97 -2.10 -16.50
C ASN A 96 -36.39 -2.98 -15.35
N PRO A 97 -37.23 -3.44 -14.40
CA PRO A 97 -36.81 -4.17 -13.20
C PRO A 97 -36.14 -5.52 -13.47
N ARG A 98 -36.10 -5.99 -14.72
CA ARG A 98 -35.35 -7.19 -15.11
C ARG A 98 -33.84 -6.94 -15.23
N HIS A 99 -33.40 -5.70 -15.46
CA HIS A 99 -31.99 -5.34 -15.65
C HIS A 99 -31.39 -4.84 -14.32
N LYS A 100 -31.27 -5.75 -13.35
CA LYS A 100 -30.76 -5.42 -12.00
C LYS A 100 -29.25 -5.58 -11.84
N ALA A 101 -28.52 -5.97 -12.87
CA ALA A 101 -27.08 -6.21 -12.77
C ALA A 101 -26.31 -5.29 -13.73
N LEU A 102 -25.22 -4.72 -13.23
CA LEU A 102 -24.17 -4.07 -14.00
C LEU A 102 -22.97 -4.98 -13.99
N GLU A 103 -22.62 -5.49 -15.16
CA GLU A 103 -21.49 -6.39 -15.34
C GLU A 103 -20.39 -5.63 -16.09
N PHE A 104 -19.39 -5.17 -15.34
CA PHE A 104 -18.13 -4.68 -15.90
C PHE A 104 -17.15 -5.87 -15.92
N THR A 105 -17.47 -6.87 -16.75
CA THR A 105 -16.83 -8.20 -16.71
C THR A 105 -15.33 -8.13 -16.93
N ASN A 106 -14.88 -7.27 -17.85
CA ASN A 106 -13.45 -7.06 -18.13
C ASN A 106 -12.74 -6.34 -16.99
N GLU A 107 -13.48 -5.54 -16.22
CA GLU A 107 -12.98 -4.77 -15.09
C GLU A 107 -12.99 -5.60 -13.79
N GLY A 108 -13.67 -6.76 -13.79
CA GLY A 108 -13.80 -7.62 -12.61
C GLY A 108 -14.70 -7.02 -11.53
N ILE A 109 -15.71 -6.24 -11.93
CA ILE A 109 -16.62 -5.57 -11.01
C ILE A 109 -18.06 -5.88 -11.43
N ASN A 110 -18.82 -6.46 -10.51
CA ASN A 110 -20.24 -6.74 -10.70
C ASN A 110 -21.03 -5.99 -9.63
N ILE A 111 -22.11 -5.32 -10.05
CA ILE A 111 -22.96 -4.55 -9.15
C ILE A 111 -24.41 -4.98 -9.36
N ALA A 112 -25.04 -5.55 -8.33
CA ALA A 112 -26.48 -5.73 -8.32
C ALA A 112 -27.15 -4.46 -7.78
N LEU A 113 -28.12 -3.92 -8.51
CA LEU A 113 -28.80 -2.69 -8.19
C LEU A 113 -30.12 -2.92 -7.43
N PRO A 114 -30.42 -2.06 -6.45
CA PRO A 114 -31.72 -1.98 -5.82
C PRO A 114 -32.80 -1.51 -6.82
N LYS A 115 -34.06 -1.90 -6.57
CA LYS A 115 -35.20 -1.61 -7.45
C LYS A 115 -35.35 -0.10 -7.74
N ALA A 116 -35.07 0.76 -6.76
CA ALA A 116 -35.15 2.21 -6.90
C ALA A 116 -34.27 2.74 -8.04
N LEU A 117 -33.04 2.24 -8.18
CA LEU A 117 -32.11 2.66 -9.24
C LEU A 117 -32.52 2.10 -10.61
N VAL A 118 -33.01 0.86 -10.64
CA VAL A 118 -33.43 0.19 -11.88
C VAL A 118 -34.70 0.81 -12.48
N LEU A 119 -35.53 1.49 -11.68
CA LEU A 119 -36.73 2.18 -12.16
C LEU A 119 -36.51 3.67 -12.45
N THR A 120 -35.34 4.23 -12.15
CA THR A 120 -35.05 5.66 -12.29
C THR A 120 -34.08 5.90 -13.47
N GLY A 121 -34.32 6.96 -14.24
CA GLY A 121 -33.44 7.35 -15.35
C GLY A 121 -32.15 8.00 -14.87
N VAL A 122 -31.23 7.21 -14.35
CA VAL A 122 -29.94 7.63 -13.79
C VAL A 122 -28.77 6.98 -14.53
N GLY A 123 -27.61 7.63 -14.45
CA GLY A 123 -26.33 7.08 -14.88
C GLY A 123 -25.50 6.63 -13.69
N ILE A 124 -24.62 5.67 -13.89
CA ILE A 124 -23.60 5.27 -12.94
C ILE A 124 -22.25 5.36 -13.65
N ARG A 125 -21.33 6.09 -13.03
CA ARG A 125 -19.91 6.06 -13.41
C ARG A 125 -19.14 5.23 -12.40
N LEU A 126 -18.28 4.38 -12.94
CA LEU A 126 -17.32 3.58 -12.20
C LEU A 126 -15.92 3.98 -12.63
N LEU A 127 -15.05 4.27 -11.68
CA LEU A 127 -13.61 4.42 -11.91
C LEU A 127 -12.86 3.65 -10.83
N HIS A 128 -12.16 2.57 -11.19
CA HIS A 128 -11.30 1.85 -10.28
C HIS A 128 -9.84 2.10 -10.65
N GLU A 129 -9.10 2.67 -9.70
CA GLU A 129 -7.68 3.02 -9.86
C GLU A 129 -6.83 2.14 -8.96
N THR A 130 -5.99 1.31 -9.57
CA THR A 130 -5.16 0.34 -8.85
C THR A 130 -3.69 0.76 -8.70
N GLY A 131 -3.34 1.95 -9.20
CA GLY A 131 -1.98 2.48 -9.13
C GLY A 131 -1.55 2.82 -7.70
N PRO A 132 -0.26 2.70 -7.35
CA PRO A 132 0.25 2.93 -6.00
C PRO A 132 0.17 4.39 -5.54
N THR A 133 -0.12 5.32 -6.46
CA THR A 133 -0.29 6.74 -6.19
C THR A 133 -1.76 7.14 -6.05
N ALA A 134 -2.72 6.27 -6.35
CA ALA A 134 -4.16 6.58 -6.34
C ALA A 134 -4.67 7.07 -4.98
N THR A 135 -4.02 6.63 -3.92
CA THR A 135 -4.39 6.89 -2.53
C THR A 135 -3.85 8.22 -2.00
N CYS A 136 -2.97 8.91 -2.74
CA CYS A 136 -2.25 10.07 -2.21
C CYS A 136 -3.17 11.24 -1.84
N GLN A 137 -4.36 11.33 -2.46
CA GLN A 137 -5.36 12.35 -2.19
C GLN A 137 -6.27 12.04 -0.98
N PHE A 138 -6.17 10.84 -0.41
CA PHE A 138 -7.06 10.33 0.65
C PHE A 138 -6.32 10.14 1.97
N ARG A 139 -5.79 11.23 2.52
CA ARG A 139 -5.05 11.21 3.78
C ARG A 139 -5.98 11.38 4.98
N ASP A 140 -6.20 10.29 5.71
CA ASP A 140 -6.86 10.34 7.02
C ASP A 140 -5.84 10.63 8.13
N ALA A 141 -5.83 11.87 8.61
CA ALA A 141 -4.95 12.28 9.71
C ALA A 141 -5.40 11.71 11.08
N SER A 142 -6.66 11.29 11.19
CA SER A 142 -7.21 10.71 12.43
C SER A 142 -6.86 9.23 12.60
N LYS A 143 -6.63 8.52 11.49
CA LYS A 143 -6.28 7.09 11.45
C LYS A 143 -4.95 6.85 10.70
N PRO A 144 -3.80 7.28 11.26
CA PRO A 144 -2.50 7.18 10.58
C PRO A 144 -1.99 5.74 10.42
N PHE A 145 -2.64 4.77 11.08
CA PHE A 145 -2.29 3.35 11.09
C PHE A 145 -3.19 2.53 10.17
N MET A 146 -3.70 3.14 9.10
CA MET A 146 -4.50 2.47 8.10
C MET A 146 -3.77 2.51 6.76
N SER A 147 -3.67 1.36 6.10
CA SER A 147 -3.14 1.25 4.75
C SER A 147 -4.28 0.90 3.81
N ILE A 148 -4.37 1.64 2.70
CA ILE A 148 -5.24 1.29 1.58
C ILE A 148 -4.50 0.27 0.74
N VAL A 149 -5.22 -0.79 0.36
CA VAL A 149 -4.66 -1.92 -0.35
C VAL A 149 -5.35 -2.07 -1.71
N GLY A 150 -4.57 -2.10 -2.78
CA GLY A 150 -5.02 -2.46 -4.13
C GLY A 150 -5.58 -1.35 -4.98
N GLY A 151 -6.06 -0.28 -4.36
CA GLY A 151 -6.61 0.86 -5.09
C GLY A 151 -7.88 1.42 -4.49
N ILE A 152 -8.55 2.23 -5.29
CA ILE A 152 -9.76 2.94 -4.89
C ILE A 152 -10.81 2.79 -5.97
N LEU A 153 -11.99 2.31 -5.57
CA LEU A 153 -13.18 2.22 -6.38
C LEU A 153 -14.02 3.48 -6.19
N HIS A 154 -14.10 4.31 -7.22
CA HIS A 154 -15.00 5.44 -7.30
C HIS A 154 -16.30 5.03 -7.96
N LEU A 155 -17.41 5.32 -7.28
CA LEU A 155 -18.76 5.17 -7.81
C LEU A 155 -19.47 6.51 -7.73
N ASP A 156 -19.99 6.98 -8.85
CA ASP A 156 -20.81 8.19 -8.93
C ASP A 156 -22.20 7.83 -9.47
N LEU A 157 -23.25 8.25 -8.77
CA LEU A 157 -24.62 8.26 -9.31
C LEU A 157 -24.88 9.62 -9.95
N VAL A 158 -25.32 9.65 -11.21
CA VAL A 158 -25.39 10.88 -12.01
C VAL A 158 -26.72 11.07 -12.73
N GLU A 159 -27.08 12.32 -12.99
CA GLU A 159 -28.20 12.73 -13.83
C GLU A 159 -27.91 12.39 -15.30
N LEU A 160 -28.89 11.79 -15.98
CA LEU A 160 -28.80 11.57 -17.42
C LEU A 160 -29.25 12.80 -18.20
N PRO A 161 -28.56 13.13 -19.30
CA PRO A 161 -28.99 14.20 -20.18
C PRO A 161 -30.30 13.83 -20.87
N GLU A 162 -31.11 14.86 -21.16
CA GLU A 162 -32.31 14.69 -21.98
C GLU A 162 -31.92 14.24 -23.39
N TRP A 163 -32.75 13.37 -23.98
CA TRP A 163 -32.61 13.00 -25.38
C TRP A 163 -32.71 14.24 -26.28
N PRO A 164 -31.88 14.34 -27.33
CA PRO A 164 -31.87 15.51 -28.18
C PRO A 164 -33.19 15.65 -28.95
N ALA A 165 -33.62 16.90 -29.14
CA ALA A 165 -34.75 17.22 -29.99
C ALA A 165 -34.29 17.37 -31.44
N ASN A 166 -34.87 16.58 -32.34
CA ASN A 166 -34.57 16.62 -33.76
C ASN A 166 -35.53 17.57 -34.49
N SER A 167 -34.97 18.46 -35.31
CA SER A 167 -35.69 19.26 -36.31
C SER A 167 -35.10 18.98 -37.70
N THR A 168 -35.74 19.49 -38.77
CA THR A 168 -35.30 19.23 -40.15
C THR A 168 -33.87 19.63 -40.49
N LYS A 169 -33.24 20.53 -39.71
CA LYS A 169 -31.85 20.98 -39.94
C LYS A 169 -30.97 21.00 -38.69
N TRP A 170 -31.54 20.80 -37.51
CA TRP A 170 -30.85 20.97 -36.24
C TRP A 170 -31.15 19.83 -35.29
N VAL A 171 -30.13 19.42 -34.55
CA VAL A 171 -30.24 18.56 -33.37
C VAL A 171 -29.98 19.47 -32.17
N ILE A 172 -31.02 19.72 -31.37
CA ILE A 172 -30.94 20.57 -30.18
C ILE A 172 -30.68 19.68 -28.98
N ARG A 173 -29.63 20.00 -28.21
CA ARG A 173 -29.19 19.21 -27.06
C ARG A 173 -29.06 20.09 -25.84
N LYS A 174 -29.72 19.69 -24.75
CA LYS A 174 -29.57 20.34 -23.46
C LYS A 174 -28.26 19.90 -22.81
N ILE A 175 -27.43 20.88 -22.46
CA ILE A 175 -26.17 20.65 -21.76
C ILE A 175 -26.45 20.71 -20.25
N LEU A 176 -26.18 19.61 -19.53
CA LEU A 176 -26.36 19.55 -18.08
C LEU A 176 -25.32 20.43 -17.35
N SER A 177 -24.05 20.36 -17.75
CA SER A 177 -22.98 21.13 -17.13
C SER A 177 -22.29 22.00 -18.18
N PRO A 178 -22.18 23.34 -17.98
CA PRO A 178 -21.48 24.21 -18.91
C PRO A 178 -20.10 23.66 -19.27
N ASN A 179 -19.77 23.66 -20.56
CA ASN A 179 -18.49 23.15 -21.10
C ASN A 179 -18.15 21.69 -20.74
N TYR A 180 -19.13 20.87 -20.35
CA TYR A 180 -18.91 19.48 -19.89
C TYR A 180 -17.95 19.36 -18.70
N GLN A 181 -17.82 20.42 -17.89
CA GLN A 181 -16.83 20.49 -16.80
C GLN A 181 -17.09 19.53 -15.63
N GLY A 182 -18.19 18.79 -15.64
CA GLY A 182 -18.45 17.80 -14.60
C GLY A 182 -19.76 17.05 -14.75
N LEU A 183 -19.82 15.90 -14.09
CA LEU A 183 -21.04 15.11 -13.96
C LEU A 183 -21.93 15.68 -12.87
N ARG A 184 -23.24 15.77 -13.15
CA ARG A 184 -24.23 16.15 -12.13
C ARG A 184 -24.55 14.95 -11.26
N ARG A 185 -23.99 14.91 -10.06
CA ARG A 185 -24.20 13.82 -9.10
C ARG A 185 -25.59 13.92 -8.45
N ILE A 186 -26.24 12.79 -8.24
CA ILE A 186 -27.54 12.68 -7.55
C ILE A 186 -27.33 12.04 -6.18
N SER A 187 -28.01 12.57 -5.17
CA SER A 187 -28.02 11.98 -3.82
C SER A 187 -28.76 10.64 -3.79
N TYR A 188 -28.20 9.70 -3.05
CA TYR A 188 -28.79 8.39 -2.80
C TYR A 188 -28.53 7.98 -1.34
N PRO A 189 -29.48 7.32 -0.65
CA PRO A 189 -30.82 6.92 -1.08
C PRO A 189 -31.73 8.07 -1.53
N PHE A 190 -32.71 7.80 -2.40
CA PHE A 190 -33.66 8.84 -2.82
C PHE A 190 -34.56 9.23 -1.63
N PRO A 191 -34.85 10.53 -1.44
CA PRO A 191 -35.77 10.95 -0.39
C PRO A 191 -37.16 10.34 -0.65
N ILE A 192 -37.68 9.63 0.35
CA ILE A 192 -39.04 9.10 0.33
C ILE A 192 -39.99 10.22 0.78
N ASP A 193 -41.03 10.50 0.01
CA ASP A 193 -42.08 11.41 0.47
C ASP A 193 -42.78 10.77 1.68
N PRO A 194 -42.89 11.45 2.84
CA PRO A 194 -43.61 10.94 4.01
C PRO A 194 -45.03 10.45 3.71
N ALA A 195 -45.67 10.96 2.66
CA ALA A 195 -46.99 10.52 2.21
C ALA A 195 -47.01 9.20 1.44
N GLU A 196 -45.86 8.77 0.89
CA GLU A 196 -45.69 7.54 0.08
C GLU A 196 -44.98 6.41 0.85
N ALA A 197 -44.56 6.65 2.10
CA ALA A 197 -44.00 5.61 2.96
C ALA A 197 -45.05 4.51 3.20
N SER A 198 -44.78 3.29 2.72
CA SER A 198 -45.70 2.15 2.87
C SER A 198 -45.94 1.80 4.34
N VAL A 199 -47.19 1.44 4.65
CA VAL A 199 -47.66 1.03 6.00
C VAL A 199 -47.11 -0.35 6.41
N ASP A 200 -46.61 -1.12 5.45
CA ASP A 200 -45.93 -2.39 5.66
C ASP A 200 -44.42 -2.13 5.69
N GLY A 201 -43.80 -2.36 6.85
CA GLY A 201 -42.38 -2.12 7.14
C GLY A 201 -41.40 -3.05 6.42
N GLU A 202 -41.61 -3.34 5.14
CA GLU A 202 -40.54 -3.85 4.28
C GLU A 202 -39.55 -2.71 4.04
N ASP A 203 -38.42 -2.76 4.76
CA ASP A 203 -37.28 -1.88 4.50
C ASP A 203 -36.95 -1.97 3.01
N ALA A 204 -37.18 -0.88 2.27
CA ALA A 204 -36.88 -0.85 0.85
C ALA A 204 -35.39 -1.17 0.70
N ASP A 205 -35.06 -2.27 0.01
CA ASP A 205 -33.66 -2.63 -0.20
C ASP A 205 -32.99 -1.51 -1.02
N VAL A 206 -32.18 -0.70 -0.33
CA VAL A 206 -31.42 0.43 -0.88
C VAL A 206 -29.97 0.07 -1.15
N ASP A 207 -29.55 -1.16 -0.87
CA ASP A 207 -28.15 -1.51 -1.04
C ASP A 207 -27.85 -1.94 -2.47
N LEU A 208 -26.74 -1.44 -2.98
CA LEU A 208 -26.00 -2.07 -4.06
C LEU A 208 -25.25 -3.26 -3.47
N ILE A 209 -25.27 -4.39 -4.18
CA ILE A 209 -24.41 -5.54 -3.86
C ILE A 209 -23.23 -5.51 -4.84
N ILE A 210 -22.04 -5.22 -4.34
CA ILE A 210 -20.83 -5.09 -5.16
C ILE A 210 -19.97 -6.33 -4.96
N THR A 211 -19.52 -6.92 -6.06
CA THR A 211 -18.47 -7.92 -6.10
C THR A 211 -17.27 -7.32 -6.83
N LEU A 212 -16.16 -7.18 -6.12
CA LEU A 212 -14.92 -6.58 -6.59
C LEU A 212 -13.82 -7.63 -6.62
N LYS A 213 -13.25 -7.90 -7.80
CA LYS A 213 -12.05 -8.73 -7.91
C LYS A 213 -10.83 -8.02 -7.34
N LEU A 214 -10.09 -8.74 -6.51
CA LEU A 214 -8.84 -8.31 -5.89
C LEU A 214 -7.67 -9.06 -6.54
N PRO A 215 -6.59 -8.36 -6.93
CA PRO A 215 -5.43 -9.01 -7.56
C PRO A 215 -4.58 -9.83 -6.57
N PHE A 216 -4.87 -9.76 -5.28
CA PHE A 216 -4.17 -10.47 -4.21
C PHE A 216 -5.12 -10.73 -3.04
N THR A 217 -4.71 -11.63 -2.14
CA THR A 217 -5.42 -11.88 -0.88
C THR A 217 -4.93 -10.90 0.17
N VAL A 218 -5.85 -10.23 0.88
CA VAL A 218 -5.51 -9.29 1.96
C VAL A 218 -6.05 -9.80 3.29
N PRO A 219 -5.22 -10.39 4.15
CA PRO A 219 -5.65 -10.87 5.45
C PRO A 219 -5.93 -9.71 6.41
N ASN A 220 -6.93 -9.86 7.29
CA ASN A 220 -7.35 -8.84 8.26
C ASN A 220 -7.71 -7.48 7.63
N ALA A 221 -8.27 -7.50 6.42
CA ALA A 221 -8.76 -6.31 5.75
C ALA A 221 -10.26 -6.10 5.97
N THR A 222 -10.70 -4.87 5.75
CA THR A 222 -12.12 -4.49 5.66
C THR A 222 -12.31 -3.51 4.51
N LEU A 223 -13.55 -3.06 4.28
CA LEU A 223 -13.88 -2.02 3.31
C LEU A 223 -14.29 -0.74 4.03
N MET A 224 -13.87 0.40 3.50
CA MET A 224 -14.23 1.72 4.01
C MET A 224 -14.53 2.69 2.87
N ASN A 225 -15.45 3.61 3.14
CA ASN A 225 -15.79 4.73 2.27
C ASN A 225 -15.00 5.96 2.70
N TRP A 226 -14.60 6.78 1.74
CA TRP A 226 -14.08 8.11 2.01
C TRP A 226 -15.24 9.07 2.26
N ASP A 227 -15.24 9.69 3.43
CA ASP A 227 -16.14 10.79 3.75
C ASP A 227 -15.42 12.12 3.49
N ALA A 228 -15.90 12.84 2.47
CA ALA A 228 -15.33 14.13 2.07
C ALA A 228 -15.66 15.26 3.05
N GLU A 229 -16.72 15.13 3.86
CA GLU A 229 -17.09 16.16 4.84
C GLU A 229 -16.17 16.11 6.06
N THR A 230 -15.83 14.90 6.51
CA THR A 230 -14.93 14.68 7.65
C THR A 230 -13.48 14.44 7.25
N ASN A 231 -13.19 14.32 5.94
CA ASN A 231 -11.87 14.04 5.38
C ASN A 231 -11.25 12.79 6.01
N SER A 232 -12.04 11.72 6.13
CA SER A 232 -11.66 10.50 6.84
C SER A 232 -12.29 9.25 6.25
N TRP A 233 -11.65 8.10 6.50
CA TRP A 233 -12.21 6.80 6.11
C TRP A 233 -13.23 6.36 7.17
N THR A 234 -14.42 5.97 6.72
CA THR A 234 -15.51 5.46 7.55
C THR A 234 -16.02 4.11 7.06
N SER A 235 -16.48 3.25 7.98
CA SER A 235 -17.21 2.02 7.64
C SER A 235 -18.72 2.28 7.49
N ASP A 236 -19.15 3.53 7.62
CA ASP A 236 -20.55 3.90 7.50
C ASP A 236 -21.11 3.52 6.11
N GLY A 237 -22.32 2.97 6.14
CA GLY A 237 -23.03 2.47 4.97
C GLY A 237 -22.42 1.24 4.29
N ILE A 238 -21.37 0.62 4.83
CA ILE A 238 -20.83 -0.65 4.33
C ILE A 238 -21.33 -1.80 5.20
N ARG A 239 -21.91 -2.81 4.56
CA ARG A 239 -22.51 -3.99 5.22
C ARG A 239 -22.10 -5.29 4.53
N ASP A 240 -22.28 -6.41 5.23
CA ASP A 240 -22.10 -7.77 4.70
C ASP A 240 -20.80 -7.99 3.91
N VAL A 241 -19.68 -7.51 4.45
CA VAL A 241 -18.36 -7.68 3.83
C VAL A 241 -17.92 -9.13 3.95
N VAL A 242 -17.72 -9.78 2.79
CA VAL A 242 -17.25 -11.17 2.68
C VAL A 242 -16.06 -11.20 1.72
N PHE A 243 -14.89 -11.51 2.26
CA PHE A 243 -13.72 -11.81 1.44
C PHE A 243 -13.76 -13.28 1.02
N GLU A 244 -13.52 -13.55 -0.26
CA GLU A 244 -13.50 -14.88 -0.86
C GLU A 244 -12.11 -15.12 -1.48
N PRO A 245 -11.09 -15.47 -0.67
CA PRO A 245 -9.70 -15.60 -1.14
C PRO A 245 -9.53 -16.59 -2.28
N GLU A 246 -10.27 -17.70 -2.25
CA GLU A 246 -10.25 -18.73 -3.30
C GLU A 246 -10.71 -18.19 -4.66
N GLN A 247 -11.60 -17.21 -4.67
CA GLN A 247 -12.12 -16.57 -5.88
C GLN A 247 -11.39 -15.25 -6.21
N GLY A 248 -10.49 -14.79 -5.33
CA GLY A 248 -9.79 -13.52 -5.47
C GLY A 248 -10.74 -12.34 -5.54
N GLN A 249 -11.78 -12.30 -4.68
CA GLN A 249 -12.76 -11.22 -4.69
C GLN A 249 -13.27 -10.87 -3.29
N VAL A 250 -13.89 -9.70 -3.20
CA VAL A 250 -14.65 -9.26 -2.03
C VAL A 250 -16.06 -8.89 -2.46
N LYS A 251 -17.04 -9.34 -1.67
CA LYS A 251 -18.45 -9.01 -1.84
C LYS A 251 -18.92 -8.17 -0.67
N PHE A 252 -19.67 -7.11 -0.93
CA PHE A 252 -20.18 -6.23 0.11
C PHE A 252 -21.45 -5.50 -0.33
N ARG A 253 -22.16 -4.93 0.63
CA ARG A 253 -23.33 -4.08 0.42
C ARG A 253 -23.00 -2.64 0.75
N THR A 254 -23.52 -1.70 -0.04
CA THR A 254 -23.43 -0.26 0.25
C THR A 254 -24.61 0.50 -0.31
N CYS A 255 -25.03 1.56 0.38
CA CYS A 255 -25.98 2.55 -0.13
C CYS A 255 -25.30 3.87 -0.52
N TYR A 256 -23.96 3.92 -0.55
CA TYR A 256 -23.20 5.13 -0.88
C TYR A 256 -22.52 5.03 -2.25
N PHE A 257 -22.57 6.14 -2.99
CA PHE A 257 -21.78 6.40 -4.19
C PHE A 257 -20.61 7.31 -3.80
N ARG A 258 -19.53 6.71 -3.28
CA ARG A 258 -18.35 7.39 -2.75
C ARG A 258 -17.07 6.58 -3.08
N PRO A 259 -15.88 7.18 -3.01
CA PRO A 259 -14.62 6.43 -3.08
C PRO A 259 -14.59 5.35 -2.00
N THR A 260 -14.40 4.11 -2.41
CA THR A 260 -14.40 2.92 -1.55
C THR A 260 -13.07 2.21 -1.70
N ALA A 261 -12.47 1.78 -0.60
CA ALA A 261 -11.18 1.10 -0.61
C ALA A 261 -11.18 -0.11 0.32
N VAL A 262 -10.40 -1.13 -0.06
CA VAL A 262 -9.98 -2.17 0.87
C VAL A 262 -8.90 -1.56 1.76
N VAL A 263 -9.08 -1.67 3.06
CA VAL A 263 -8.18 -1.10 4.05
C VAL A 263 -7.74 -2.15 5.05
N GLN A 264 -6.50 -2.03 5.49
CA GLN A 264 -5.87 -2.91 6.47
C GLN A 264 -5.28 -2.08 7.60
N THR A 265 -5.31 -2.60 8.81
CA THR A 265 -4.58 -1.99 9.93
C THR A 265 -3.08 -2.16 9.72
N ALA A 266 -2.36 -1.05 9.77
CA ALA A 266 -0.92 -0.97 9.67
C ALA A 266 -0.28 -0.82 11.06
N PRO A 267 0.93 -1.31 11.28
CA PRO A 267 1.68 -2.17 10.35
C PRO A 267 1.17 -3.62 10.39
N SER A 268 0.82 -4.19 9.23
CA SER A 268 0.16 -5.50 9.13
C SER A 268 1.09 -6.68 9.46
N GLU A 269 2.39 -6.52 9.16
CA GLU A 269 3.39 -7.57 9.35
C GLU A 269 4.05 -7.59 10.72
N PHE A 270 3.75 -6.63 11.60
CA PHE A 270 4.45 -6.47 12.87
C PHE A 270 3.67 -7.06 14.06
N PRO A 271 4.36 -7.50 15.12
CA PRO A 271 5.83 -7.64 15.24
C PRO A 271 6.40 -8.66 14.24
N LEU A 272 7.63 -8.41 13.77
CA LEU A 272 8.30 -9.33 12.86
C LEU A 272 8.75 -10.58 13.64
N SER A 273 8.57 -11.75 13.04
CA SER A 273 8.90 -13.04 13.67
C SER A 273 10.40 -13.30 13.66
N SER A 274 11.04 -13.08 12.51
CA SER A 274 12.49 -13.27 12.33
C SER A 274 12.97 -12.61 11.03
N TRP A 275 14.28 -12.46 10.91
CA TRP A 275 14.92 -12.04 9.67
C TRP A 275 16.28 -12.71 9.52
N THR A 276 16.71 -12.91 8.28
CA THR A 276 18.07 -13.38 7.96
C THR A 276 18.65 -12.58 6.81
N MET A 277 19.98 -12.51 6.75
CA MET A 277 20.71 -11.91 5.65
C MET A 277 21.88 -12.80 5.26
N ARG A 278 22.09 -12.95 3.97
CA ARG A 278 23.22 -13.71 3.45
C ARG A 278 23.80 -13.05 2.20
N PRO A 279 25.12 -13.14 2.01
CA PRO A 279 25.73 -12.69 0.77
C PRO A 279 25.25 -13.57 -0.39
N CYS A 280 25.11 -12.96 -1.56
CA CYS A 280 24.86 -13.65 -2.83
C CYS A 280 25.84 -13.13 -3.89
N SER A 281 25.82 -13.72 -5.10
CA SER A 281 26.76 -13.36 -6.16
C SER A 281 26.71 -11.89 -6.56
N ASN A 282 25.53 -11.25 -6.42
CA ASN A 282 25.27 -9.90 -6.94
C ASN A 282 24.91 -8.89 -5.83
N GLY A 283 25.14 -9.23 -4.56
CA GLY A 283 24.80 -8.37 -3.42
C GLY A 283 24.43 -9.16 -2.18
N VAL A 284 23.29 -8.81 -1.56
CA VAL A 284 22.83 -9.39 -0.30
C VAL A 284 21.37 -9.81 -0.42
N ARG A 285 21.04 -11.02 0.03
CA ARG A 285 19.66 -11.47 0.17
C ARG A 285 19.18 -11.29 1.60
N VAL A 286 18.03 -10.65 1.75
CA VAL A 286 17.37 -10.36 3.01
C VAL A 286 16.04 -11.11 3.03
N ASP A 287 15.88 -11.98 4.00
CA ASP A 287 14.63 -12.72 4.23
C ASP A 287 13.96 -12.14 5.47
N ILE A 288 12.71 -11.70 5.36
CA ILE A 288 11.94 -11.09 6.44
C ILE A 288 10.67 -11.90 6.64
N VAL A 289 10.45 -12.38 7.85
CA VAL A 289 9.26 -13.14 8.25
C VAL A 289 8.38 -12.24 9.09
N GLY A 290 7.27 -11.80 8.53
CA GLY A 290 6.25 -11.02 9.21
C GLY A 290 5.27 -11.88 10.00
N LYS A 291 4.15 -11.28 10.38
CA LYS A 291 3.02 -11.97 11.04
C LYS A 291 2.16 -12.74 10.05
N GLN A 292 2.01 -12.22 8.84
CA GLN A 292 1.10 -12.76 7.82
C GLN A 292 1.90 -13.33 6.65
N ASP A 293 2.93 -12.60 6.21
CA ASP A 293 3.68 -12.92 5.00
C ASP A 293 5.19 -13.09 5.27
N THR A 294 5.86 -13.76 4.34
CA THR A 294 7.33 -13.86 4.30
C THR A 294 7.82 -13.35 2.95
N ILE A 295 8.79 -12.45 2.99
CA ILE A 295 9.38 -11.86 1.79
C ILE A 295 10.88 -12.15 1.71
N GLN A 296 11.35 -12.43 0.51
CA GLN A 296 12.78 -12.51 0.20
C GLN A 296 13.14 -11.41 -0.79
N ILE A 297 14.06 -10.53 -0.40
CA ILE A 297 14.50 -9.38 -1.19
C ILE A 297 15.98 -9.54 -1.50
N GLU A 298 16.37 -9.42 -2.76
CA GLU A 298 17.77 -9.29 -3.15
C GLU A 298 18.12 -7.81 -3.35
N VAL A 299 19.06 -7.33 -2.56
CA VAL A 299 19.65 -6.00 -2.63
C VAL A 299 20.88 -6.06 -3.53
N SER A 300 20.80 -5.42 -4.69
CA SER A 300 21.87 -5.32 -5.69
C SER A 300 22.32 -3.86 -5.87
N GLU A 301 23.35 -3.61 -6.68
CA GLU A 301 23.88 -2.25 -6.91
C GLU A 301 22.87 -1.26 -7.48
N GLN A 302 21.89 -1.75 -8.25
CA GLN A 302 20.96 -0.88 -8.96
C GLN A 302 19.57 -0.83 -8.29
N TYR A 303 19.11 -1.96 -7.76
CA TYR A 303 17.73 -2.11 -7.28
C TYR A 303 17.62 -3.19 -6.19
N CYS A 304 16.54 -3.11 -5.42
CA CYS A 304 16.01 -4.25 -4.68
C CYS A 304 15.03 -5.03 -5.57
N SER A 305 15.15 -6.36 -5.58
CA SER A 305 14.27 -7.24 -6.35
C SER A 305 13.62 -8.29 -5.46
N VAL A 306 12.32 -8.52 -5.61
CA VAL A 306 11.61 -9.56 -4.84
C VAL A 306 11.90 -10.92 -5.46
N TRP A 307 12.31 -11.88 -4.63
CA TRP A 307 12.50 -13.28 -5.02
C TRP A 307 11.32 -14.15 -4.61
N LYS A 308 10.75 -13.89 -3.43
CA LYS A 308 9.54 -14.54 -2.94
C LYS A 308 8.63 -13.50 -2.28
N PRO A 309 7.30 -13.59 -2.48
CA PRO A 309 6.61 -14.61 -3.29
C PRO A 309 6.84 -14.43 -4.80
N GLU A 310 6.75 -15.52 -5.57
CA GLU A 310 7.02 -15.52 -7.02
C GLU A 310 6.06 -14.62 -7.81
N SER A 311 4.85 -14.42 -7.30
CA SER A 311 3.83 -13.51 -7.86
C SER A 311 4.31 -12.06 -7.96
N LEU A 312 5.29 -11.66 -7.14
CA LEU A 312 5.86 -10.32 -7.10
C LEU A 312 7.29 -10.27 -7.66
N SER A 313 7.76 -11.34 -8.30
CA SER A 313 9.13 -11.43 -8.84
C SER A 313 9.49 -10.37 -9.89
N SER A 314 8.48 -9.72 -10.49
CA SER A 314 8.67 -8.58 -11.39
C SER A 314 9.01 -7.28 -10.67
N TYR A 315 8.85 -7.21 -9.34
CA TYR A 315 9.09 -6.00 -8.57
C TYR A 315 10.60 -5.76 -8.46
N ARG A 316 11.06 -4.70 -9.14
CA ARG A 316 12.45 -4.27 -9.16
C ARG A 316 12.52 -2.74 -9.11
N MET A 317 12.93 -2.20 -7.97
CA MET A 317 12.93 -0.76 -7.72
C MET A 317 13.82 -0.41 -6.50
N PRO A 318 14.08 0.88 -6.21
CA PRO A 318 14.79 1.29 -5.00
C PRO A 318 14.08 0.82 -3.71
N PRO A 319 14.80 0.66 -2.59
CA PRO A 319 14.27 0.06 -1.35
C PRO A 319 12.98 0.70 -0.83
N SER A 320 12.93 2.03 -0.73
CA SER A 320 11.77 2.78 -0.25
C SER A 320 10.54 2.60 -1.13
N LEU A 321 10.71 2.70 -2.45
CA LEU A 321 9.65 2.50 -3.42
C LEU A 321 9.17 1.03 -3.39
N LEU A 322 10.08 0.08 -3.20
CA LEU A 322 9.75 -1.33 -3.10
C LEU A 322 8.84 -1.60 -1.91
N LEU A 323 9.24 -1.15 -0.72
CA LEU A 323 8.45 -1.34 0.51
C LEU A 323 7.09 -0.65 0.43
N LYS A 324 7.00 0.53 -0.21
CA LYS A 324 5.73 1.20 -0.47
C LYS A 324 4.81 0.37 -1.38
N ASN A 325 5.34 -0.15 -2.50
CA ASN A 325 4.56 -0.96 -3.43
C ASN A 325 4.13 -2.30 -2.82
N LEU A 326 4.98 -2.89 -1.95
CA LEU A 326 4.61 -4.06 -1.16
C LEU A 326 3.45 -3.74 -0.19
N ALA A 327 3.50 -2.60 0.48
CA ALA A 327 2.38 -2.16 1.34
C ALA A 327 1.09 -1.94 0.54
N HIS A 328 1.18 -1.43 -0.70
CA HIS A 328 0.02 -1.25 -1.60
C HIS A 328 -0.64 -2.58 -1.99
N VAL A 329 0.09 -3.70 -1.95
CA VAL A 329 -0.46 -5.05 -2.17
C VAL A 329 -0.76 -5.82 -0.88
N GLY A 330 -0.67 -5.16 0.28
CA GLY A 330 -1.02 -5.72 1.59
C GLY A 330 0.16 -6.28 2.40
N MET A 331 1.35 -6.33 1.80
CA MET A 331 2.59 -6.81 2.45
C MET A 331 3.36 -5.64 3.07
N ASN A 332 2.85 -5.09 4.17
CA ASN A 332 3.42 -3.88 4.78
C ASN A 332 4.54 -4.17 5.78
N PHE A 333 5.76 -4.29 5.27
CA PHE A 333 6.99 -4.45 6.06
C PHE A 333 7.63 -3.12 6.52
N ILE A 334 6.94 -1.98 6.38
CA ILE A 334 7.45 -0.68 6.83
C ILE A 334 7.33 -0.59 8.35
N GLY A 335 8.47 -0.39 9.01
CA GLY A 335 8.55 -0.29 10.47
C GLY A 335 7.82 0.95 11.01
N PRO A 336 7.00 0.81 12.07
CA PRO A 336 6.31 1.95 12.64
C PRO A 336 7.33 2.91 13.27
N ARG A 337 7.06 4.22 13.15
CA ARG A 337 7.91 5.26 13.75
C ARG A 337 7.48 5.60 15.18
N GLU A 338 6.20 5.44 15.46
CA GLU A 338 5.58 5.70 16.76
C GLU A 338 4.78 4.47 17.18
N VAL A 339 4.98 4.01 18.42
CA VAL A 339 4.30 2.85 19.01
C VAL A 339 3.20 3.23 20.01
N THR A 340 3.11 4.51 20.38
CA THR A 340 2.22 5.04 21.44
C THR A 340 0.72 4.82 21.20
N ARG A 341 0.33 4.47 19.97
CA ARG A 341 -1.07 4.25 19.58
C ARG A 341 -1.29 2.91 18.86
N LEU A 342 -0.26 2.07 18.83
CA LEU A 342 -0.32 0.74 18.23
C LEU A 342 -0.57 -0.26 19.35
N ASP A 343 -1.62 -1.10 19.23
CA ASP A 343 -1.84 -2.24 20.12
C ASP A 343 -0.89 -3.39 19.75
N LEU A 344 0.41 -3.08 19.83
CA LEU A 344 1.49 -4.01 19.58
C LEU A 344 1.98 -4.51 20.94
N GLN A 345 1.26 -5.49 21.48
CA GLN A 345 1.68 -6.22 22.68
C GLN A 345 3.11 -6.74 22.47
N ASP A 346 3.91 -6.67 23.53
CA ASP A 346 5.27 -7.22 23.61
C ASP A 346 6.32 -6.62 22.66
N ILE A 347 6.12 -5.40 22.14
CA ILE A 347 7.14 -4.70 21.35
C ILE A 347 8.00 -3.78 22.21
N THR A 348 9.33 -3.99 22.14
CA THR A 348 10.32 -3.14 22.79
C THR A 348 11.02 -2.24 21.78
N LEU A 349 10.59 -0.98 21.69
CA LEU A 349 11.25 0.01 20.82
C LEU A 349 12.69 0.26 21.27
N LYS A 350 13.66 -0.21 20.48
CA LYS A 350 15.10 0.01 20.77
C LYS A 350 15.51 1.46 20.57
N ASN A 351 16.59 1.83 21.25
CA ASN A 351 17.20 3.15 21.17
C ASN A 351 17.66 3.42 19.72
N PRO A 352 17.26 4.54 19.09
CA PRO A 352 17.64 4.85 17.70
C PRO A 352 19.15 4.90 17.45
N ILE A 353 19.94 5.33 18.44
CA ILE A 353 21.42 5.37 18.33
C ILE A 353 22.00 3.95 18.32
N ALA A 354 21.39 3.03 19.07
CA ALA A 354 21.79 1.62 19.04
C ALA A 354 21.43 0.98 17.70
N GLU A 355 20.21 1.24 17.20
CA GLU A 355 19.70 0.74 15.93
C GLU A 355 20.62 1.17 14.79
N GLU A 356 20.87 2.47 14.65
CA GLU A 356 21.74 3.04 13.61
C GLU A 356 23.16 2.46 13.67
N ALA A 357 23.75 2.36 14.86
CA ALA A 357 25.10 1.83 15.01
C ALA A 357 25.22 0.35 14.59
N CYS A 358 24.18 -0.44 14.82
CA CYS A 358 24.12 -1.84 14.41
C CYS A 358 23.82 -1.98 12.92
N ILE A 359 22.91 -1.17 12.35
CA ILE A 359 22.63 -1.13 10.90
C ILE A 359 23.92 -0.84 10.15
N LEU A 360 24.67 0.20 10.53
CA LEU A 360 25.96 0.52 9.89
C LEU A 360 26.95 -0.64 9.98
N GLY A 361 26.98 -1.34 11.11
CA GLY A 361 27.80 -2.54 11.30
C GLY A 361 27.43 -3.66 10.33
N ILE A 362 26.15 -4.02 10.27
CA ILE A 362 25.62 -5.07 9.40
C ILE A 362 25.87 -4.71 7.95
N THR A 363 25.48 -3.52 7.53
CA THR A 363 25.61 -3.03 6.16
C THR A 363 27.05 -3.10 5.66
N PHE A 364 28.02 -2.66 6.47
CA PHE A 364 29.43 -2.66 6.07
C PHE A 364 30.01 -4.07 5.89
N MET A 365 29.40 -5.07 6.52
CA MET A 365 29.92 -6.44 6.62
C MET A 365 29.06 -7.47 5.87
N ALA A 366 27.96 -7.04 5.24
CA ALA A 366 26.94 -7.91 4.65
C ALA A 366 27.41 -8.77 3.47
N ALA A 367 28.48 -8.35 2.77
CA ALA A 367 29.06 -9.15 1.68
C ALA A 367 29.91 -10.33 2.17
N GLY A 368 30.39 -10.30 3.42
CA GLY A 368 31.31 -11.29 3.95
C GLY A 368 30.75 -12.16 5.08
N LEU A 369 29.57 -11.82 5.62
CA LEU A 369 28.98 -12.46 6.79
C LEU A 369 27.49 -12.76 6.56
N GLN A 370 27.01 -13.81 7.24
CA GLN A 370 25.58 -14.09 7.36
C GLN A 370 25.06 -13.56 8.69
N PHE A 371 23.85 -13.02 8.70
CA PHE A 371 23.21 -12.43 9.88
C PHE A 371 21.83 -13.06 10.09
N ARG A 372 21.40 -13.15 11.35
CA ARG A 372 19.99 -13.44 11.68
C ARG A 372 19.54 -12.76 12.97
N SER A 373 18.23 -12.57 13.08
CA SER A 373 17.57 -12.11 14.30
C SER A 373 17.89 -13.02 15.49
N SER A 374 18.03 -12.45 16.69
CA SER A 374 18.12 -13.21 17.93
C SER A 374 16.83 -13.09 18.75
N SER A 375 16.28 -14.21 19.22
CA SER A 375 15.06 -14.25 20.02
C SER A 375 15.20 -13.58 21.39
N ILE A 376 16.43 -13.36 21.87
CA ILE A 376 16.71 -12.62 23.11
C ILE A 376 16.66 -11.10 22.92
N ASN A 377 16.71 -10.59 21.67
CA ASN A 377 16.75 -9.15 21.42
C ASN A 377 15.55 -8.41 22.02
N LYS A 378 14.38 -9.06 22.05
CA LYS A 378 13.17 -8.50 22.67
C LYS A 378 13.20 -8.43 24.19
N LYS A 379 14.07 -9.23 24.82
CA LYS A 379 14.14 -9.40 26.27
C LYS A 379 15.25 -8.56 26.93
N ILE A 380 16.20 -8.05 26.16
CA ILE A 380 17.25 -7.16 26.65
C ILE A 380 16.82 -5.68 26.66
N ALA A 381 17.49 -4.87 27.47
CA ALA A 381 17.22 -3.43 27.62
C ALA A 381 17.11 -2.68 26.27
N THR A 382 16.31 -1.61 26.23
CA THR A 382 16.10 -0.78 25.03
C THR A 382 17.37 -0.10 24.53
N SER A 383 18.36 0.13 25.40
CA SER A 383 19.69 0.65 25.01
C SER A 383 20.56 -0.37 24.28
N LYS A 384 20.16 -1.66 24.32
CA LYS A 384 20.94 -2.78 23.80
C LYS A 384 20.27 -3.41 22.59
N ILE A 385 21.10 -3.85 21.65
CA ILE A 385 20.69 -4.63 20.47
C ILE A 385 21.58 -5.86 20.38
N THR A 386 20.97 -6.99 20.05
CA THR A 386 21.70 -8.22 19.75
C THR A 386 21.14 -8.94 18.55
N PHE A 387 22.04 -9.56 17.79
CA PHE A 387 21.77 -10.38 16.63
C PHE A 387 22.85 -11.45 16.53
N GLN A 388 22.63 -12.45 15.69
CA GLN A 388 23.58 -13.52 15.47
C GLN A 388 24.28 -13.34 14.13
N VAL A 389 25.54 -13.73 14.09
CA VAL A 389 26.41 -13.63 12.92
C VAL A 389 27.24 -14.90 12.76
N ARG A 390 27.52 -15.28 11.52
CA ARG A 390 28.48 -16.34 11.19
C ARG A 390 29.16 -16.06 9.85
N THR A 391 30.27 -16.74 9.63
CA THR A 391 30.92 -16.77 8.32
C THR A 391 30.10 -17.66 7.37
N PRO A 392 29.98 -17.32 6.07
CA PRO A 392 29.29 -18.16 5.10
C PRO A 392 29.98 -19.52 4.99
N ASP A 393 29.25 -20.59 5.28
CA ASP A 393 29.70 -21.96 5.10
C ASP A 393 28.56 -22.77 4.46
N ASN A 394 28.79 -23.24 3.23
CA ASN A 394 27.80 -24.02 2.47
C ASN A 394 27.71 -25.48 2.93
N THR A 395 28.61 -25.92 3.83
CA THR A 395 28.69 -27.29 4.33
C THR A 395 28.20 -27.44 5.77
N ALA A 396 28.05 -26.33 6.49
CA ALA A 396 27.57 -26.30 7.86
C ALA A 396 26.04 -26.41 7.94
N ASP A 397 25.54 -27.12 8.96
CA ASP A 397 24.12 -27.16 9.28
C ASP A 397 23.58 -25.75 9.58
N GLU A 398 22.29 -25.51 9.35
CA GLU A 398 21.65 -24.19 9.51
C GLU A 398 21.83 -23.58 10.91
N GLU A 399 21.95 -24.41 11.95
CA GLU A 399 22.06 -23.98 13.34
C GLU A 399 23.50 -23.88 13.87
N THR A 400 24.50 -24.31 13.11
CA THR A 400 25.89 -24.33 13.58
C THR A 400 26.64 -23.04 13.23
N GLY A 401 27.59 -22.66 14.09
CA GLY A 401 28.53 -21.56 13.83
C GLY A 401 28.03 -20.15 14.14
N TRP A 402 26.86 -19.98 14.73
CA TRP A 402 26.32 -18.67 15.10
C TRP A 402 26.96 -18.13 16.38
N THR A 403 27.40 -16.87 16.31
CA THR A 403 27.92 -16.10 17.45
C THR A 403 27.02 -14.88 17.66
N HIS A 404 26.73 -14.53 18.91
CA HIS A 404 25.99 -13.33 19.22
C HIS A 404 26.90 -12.09 19.18
N VAL A 405 26.36 -11.00 18.63
CA VAL A 405 26.90 -9.65 18.78
C VAL A 405 25.97 -8.91 19.71
N LEU A 406 26.50 -8.30 20.77
CA LEU A 406 25.75 -7.48 21.71
C LEU A 406 26.31 -6.06 21.72
N PHE A 407 25.49 -5.10 21.28
CA PHE A 407 25.78 -3.68 21.31
C PHE A 407 25.00 -3.00 22.44
N ASP A 408 25.64 -2.15 23.22
CA ASP A 408 25.00 -1.30 24.23
C ASP A 408 25.36 0.17 23.98
N ALA A 409 24.35 1.00 23.70
CA ALA A 409 24.52 2.43 23.48
C ALA A 409 24.74 3.23 24.77
N GLN A 410 24.41 2.66 25.93
CA GLN A 410 24.37 3.35 27.22
C GLN A 410 25.12 2.57 28.31
N TYR A 411 26.23 1.92 27.96
CA TYR A 411 27.07 1.27 28.94
C TYR A 411 27.71 2.30 29.88
N ARG A 412 27.54 2.11 31.20
CA ARG A 412 28.11 3.00 32.21
C ARG A 412 29.54 2.60 32.54
N LEU A 413 30.48 3.52 32.36
CA LEU A 413 31.87 3.40 32.80
C LEU A 413 32.19 4.57 33.73
N GLY A 414 32.14 4.33 35.05
CA GLY A 414 32.14 5.40 36.04
C GLY A 414 30.91 6.31 35.87
N ASP A 415 31.14 7.62 35.77
CA ASP A 415 30.08 8.63 35.59
C ASP A 415 29.73 8.90 34.11
N ALA A 416 30.39 8.23 33.16
CA ALA A 416 30.20 8.45 31.73
C ALA A 416 29.44 7.30 31.05
N TYR A 417 28.59 7.65 30.08
CA TYR A 417 28.01 6.68 29.15
C TYR A 417 28.93 6.47 27.95
N LYS A 418 29.14 5.20 27.58
CA LYS A 418 29.94 4.77 26.45
C LYS A 418 29.14 3.81 25.58
N LYS A 419 29.49 3.78 24.30
CA LYS A 419 29.04 2.75 23.36
C LYS A 419 30.02 1.58 23.44
N VAL A 420 29.50 0.37 23.60
CA VAL A 420 30.31 -0.85 23.66
C VAL A 420 29.66 -1.94 22.82
N CYS A 421 30.49 -2.80 22.26
CA CYS A 421 30.09 -3.95 21.49
C CYS A 421 30.98 -5.13 21.83
N ILE A 422 30.38 -6.30 22.05
CA ILE A 422 31.09 -7.54 22.33
C ILE A 422 30.54 -8.68 21.47
N THR A 423 31.35 -9.73 21.32
CA THR A 423 30.94 -11.01 20.77
C THR A 423 30.79 -12.02 21.92
N ALA A 424 29.79 -12.89 21.84
CA ALA A 424 29.54 -13.91 22.85
C ALA A 424 28.95 -15.16 22.19
N SER A 425 29.22 -16.34 22.77
CA SER A 425 28.55 -17.58 22.35
C SER A 425 27.05 -17.52 22.65
N ASP A 426 26.69 -16.99 23.82
CA ASP A 426 25.30 -16.87 24.26
C ASP A 426 25.03 -15.51 24.92
N VAL A 427 23.79 -15.04 24.81
CA VAL A 427 23.31 -13.77 25.37
C VAL A 427 21.97 -14.01 26.05
N THR A 428 21.86 -13.59 27.30
CA THR A 428 20.66 -13.63 28.13
C THR A 428 20.25 -12.23 28.57
N GLU A 429 19.10 -12.10 29.22
CA GLU A 429 18.60 -10.83 29.79
C GLU A 429 19.59 -10.19 30.78
N GLU A 430 20.34 -11.05 31.48
CA GLU A 430 21.29 -10.66 32.53
C GLU A 430 22.70 -10.39 31.99
N THR A 431 22.96 -10.64 30.70
CA THR A 431 24.30 -10.45 30.12
C THR A 431 24.75 -9.00 30.27
N LYS A 432 25.83 -8.84 31.02
CA LYS A 432 26.54 -7.57 31.22
C LYS A 432 27.87 -7.61 30.48
N VAL A 433 28.24 -6.48 29.90
CA VAL A 433 29.60 -6.28 29.41
C VAL A 433 30.49 -6.15 30.63
N VAL A 434 31.40 -7.10 30.83
CA VAL A 434 32.39 -7.07 31.91
C VAL A 434 33.75 -6.88 31.24
N ALA A 435 34.48 -5.83 31.65
CA ALA A 435 35.85 -5.63 31.22
C ALA A 435 36.77 -6.37 32.20
N ASP A 436 37.20 -7.57 31.82
CA ASP A 436 38.23 -8.35 32.53
C ASP A 436 39.25 -8.92 31.52
N ASP A 437 40.47 -9.25 31.96
CA ASP A 437 41.52 -9.79 31.08
C ASP A 437 41.13 -11.15 30.45
N SER A 438 40.11 -11.82 31.00
CA SER A 438 39.53 -13.08 30.51
C SER A 438 38.28 -12.90 29.61
N SER A 439 37.82 -11.67 29.40
CA SER A 439 36.55 -11.34 28.72
C SER A 439 36.71 -11.13 27.20
N PRO A 440 35.63 -11.28 26.40
CA PRO A 440 35.66 -10.96 24.97
C PRO A 440 36.11 -9.52 24.71
N GLN A 441 36.86 -9.30 23.63
CA GLN A 441 37.40 -7.99 23.29
C GLN A 441 36.25 -6.95 23.17
N ILE A 442 36.37 -5.85 23.91
CA ILE A 442 35.37 -4.78 23.91
C ILE A 442 35.68 -3.81 22.78
N HIS A 443 34.68 -3.58 21.93
CA HIS A 443 34.76 -2.70 20.76
C HIS A 443 33.88 -1.47 20.95
N ALA A 444 34.26 -0.34 20.36
CA ALA A 444 33.45 0.88 20.40
C ALA A 444 32.30 0.89 19.37
N THR A 445 32.38 0.05 18.33
CA THR A 445 31.37 -0.03 17.26
C THR A 445 31.13 -1.48 16.83
N ALA A 446 29.93 -1.75 16.29
CA ALA A 446 29.60 -3.06 15.71
C ALA A 446 30.54 -3.46 14.56
N VAL A 447 30.98 -2.50 13.74
CA VAL A 447 31.94 -2.75 12.64
C VAL A 447 33.22 -3.42 13.15
N HIS A 448 33.80 -2.94 14.26
CA HIS A 448 35.06 -3.51 14.76
C HIS A 448 34.89 -4.92 15.34
N ALA A 449 33.80 -5.15 16.07
CA ALA A 449 33.46 -6.50 16.57
C ALA A 449 33.24 -7.48 15.42
N LEU A 450 32.52 -7.06 14.37
CA LEU A 450 32.27 -7.89 13.19
C LEU A 450 33.55 -8.13 12.38
N LYS A 451 34.45 -7.14 12.28
CA LYS A 451 35.75 -7.31 11.61
C LYS A 451 36.63 -8.37 12.28
N GLU A 452 36.53 -8.54 13.60
CA GLU A 452 37.25 -9.61 14.30
C GLU A 452 36.79 -10.99 13.82
N ILE A 453 35.48 -11.19 13.69
CA ILE A 453 34.87 -12.43 13.14
C ILE A 453 35.24 -12.62 11.67
N LEU A 454 35.34 -11.54 10.90
CA LEU A 454 35.67 -11.61 9.48
C LEU A 454 37.14 -11.93 9.20
N LYS A 455 38.06 -11.44 10.04
CA LYS A 455 39.52 -11.63 9.86
C LYS A 455 39.93 -13.09 9.76
N SER A 456 39.15 -14.03 10.30
CA SER A 456 39.38 -15.46 10.15
C SER A 456 38.95 -16.04 8.79
N ALA A 457 38.17 -15.31 8.00
CA ALA A 457 37.50 -15.83 6.79
C ALA A 457 37.96 -15.18 5.47
N GLY A 458 38.55 -13.99 5.48
CA GLY A 458 38.95 -13.24 4.28
C GLY A 458 37.73 -12.82 3.44
N ALA A 459 37.47 -11.51 3.31
CA ALA A 459 36.20 -11.09 2.72
C ALA A 459 36.27 -9.77 1.96
N ALA A 460 35.38 -9.69 0.97
CA ALA A 460 35.06 -8.49 0.21
C ALA A 460 34.06 -7.64 1.00
N GLU A 461 34.27 -6.32 0.97
CA GLU A 461 33.27 -5.35 1.41
C GLU A 461 32.19 -5.21 0.32
N PRO A 462 30.91 -4.96 0.67
CA PRO A 462 29.90 -4.69 -0.35
C PRO A 462 30.25 -3.42 -1.11
N SER A 463 29.82 -3.32 -2.37
CA SER A 463 29.96 -2.06 -3.10
C SER A 463 29.15 -0.96 -2.42
N PRO A 464 29.57 0.32 -2.52
CA PRO A 464 28.89 1.42 -1.86
C PRO A 464 27.39 1.49 -2.17
N ALA A 465 26.98 1.18 -3.40
CA ALA A 465 25.58 1.19 -3.80
C ALA A 465 24.73 0.10 -3.12
N VAL A 466 25.29 -1.12 -2.94
CA VAL A 466 24.64 -2.20 -2.17
C VAL A 466 24.55 -1.80 -0.71
N ALA A 467 25.62 -1.22 -0.16
CA ALA A 467 25.65 -0.76 1.23
C ALA A 467 24.56 0.30 1.48
N ASP A 468 24.46 1.32 0.63
CA ASP A 468 23.46 2.38 0.77
C ASP A 468 22.02 1.83 0.65
N SER A 469 21.77 0.97 -0.34
CA SER A 469 20.45 0.34 -0.54
C SER A 469 20.06 -0.56 0.63
N LEU A 470 21.01 -1.32 1.17
CA LEU A 470 20.78 -2.16 2.34
C LEU A 470 20.55 -1.29 3.58
N HIS A 471 21.33 -0.24 3.80
CA HIS A 471 21.12 0.71 4.89
C HIS A 471 19.71 1.31 4.85
N GLU A 472 19.26 1.78 3.67
CA GLU A 472 17.90 2.30 3.49
C GLU A 472 16.84 1.24 3.81
N LEU A 473 16.98 0.02 3.27
CA LEU A 473 16.05 -1.08 3.53
C LEU A 473 15.93 -1.37 5.03
N LEU A 474 17.06 -1.51 5.73
CA LEU A 474 17.10 -1.79 7.16
C LEU A 474 16.54 -0.65 8.01
N THR A 475 16.78 0.59 7.59
CA THR A 475 16.27 1.78 8.27
C THR A 475 14.75 1.89 8.14
N ILE A 476 14.18 1.56 6.99
CA ILE A 476 12.72 1.65 6.77
C ILE A 476 11.99 0.46 7.42
N THR A 477 12.55 -0.74 7.32
CA THR A 477 11.95 -1.97 7.90
C THR A 477 12.13 -2.07 9.41
N ARG A 478 13.15 -1.40 9.97
CA ARG A 478 13.45 -1.38 11.42
C ARG A 478 13.60 -2.77 12.04
N LEU A 479 14.27 -3.67 11.31
CA LEU A 479 14.43 -5.10 11.68
C LEU A 479 15.03 -5.34 13.07
N LEU A 480 15.83 -4.38 13.58
CA LEU A 480 16.49 -4.49 14.89
C LEU A 480 15.64 -3.97 16.06
N CYS A 481 14.57 -3.24 15.75
CA CYS A 481 13.78 -2.48 16.73
C CYS A 481 12.46 -3.14 17.14
N PHE A 482 11.92 -4.04 16.32
CA PHE A 482 10.59 -4.64 16.50
C PHE A 482 10.64 -6.16 16.57
N THR A 483 11.44 -6.66 17.51
CA THR A 483 11.59 -8.09 17.83
C THR A 483 10.85 -8.45 19.09
#